data_AF-A0A4Y7R8T6-F1
#
_entry.id   AF-A0A4Y7R8T6-F1
#
_cell.length_a   1.000
_cell.length_b   1.000
_cell.length_c   1.000
_cell.angle_alpha   90.00
_cell.angle_beta   90.00
_cell.angle_gamma   90.00
#
_symmetry.space_group_name_H-M   'P 1'
#
loop_
_entity.id
_entity.type
_entity.pdbx_description
1 polymer ?
#
loop_
_entity_poly.entity_id
_entity_poly.type
_entity_poly.pdbx_seq_one_letter_code
_entity_poly.pdbx_strand_id
1 'polypeptide(L)' 'MHKITFYPIGNADCCKIDLHSGQKLLFDFAHYTVAEDDNDKRVDLAAAIREDLEADSRTDFDVVAFSHADDGAPRRRRAA' A
#
# COMPACT_ATOMS: atom_id res chain seq x y z
N MET A 1 10.84 17.54 4.43
CA MET A 1 11.67 16.37 4.77
C MET A 1 11.23 15.21 3.90
N HIS A 2 12.15 14.43 3.34
CA HIS A 2 11.78 13.19 2.63
C HIS A 2 11.57 12.08 3.65
N LYS A 3 10.54 11.24 3.47
CA LYS A 3 10.23 10.13 4.38
C LYS A 3 9.94 8.87 3.57
N ILE A 4 10.47 7.75 4.05
CA ILE A 4 10.11 6.43 3.55
C ILE A 4 9.38 5.70 4.68
N THR A 5 8.20 5.17 4.37
CA THR A 5 7.37 4.41 5.30
C THR A 5 7.26 2.97 4.81
N PHE A 6 7.70 2.02 5.63
CA PHE A 6 7.55 0.58 5.36
C PHE A 6 6.32 0.05 6.10
N TYR A 7 5.50 -0.72 5.42
CA TYR A 7 4.28 -1.29 6.00
C TYR A 7 4.53 -2.75 6.40
N PRO A 8 4.27 -3.14 7.67
CA PRO A 8 4.49 -4.51 8.12
C PRO A 8 3.34 -5.42 7.63
N ILE A 9 3.51 -5.99 6.44
CA ILE A 9 2.50 -6.86 5.79
C ILE A 9 2.89 -8.34 5.75
N GLY A 10 4.00 -8.71 6.40
CA GLY A 10 4.50 -10.08 6.45
C GLY A 10 5.28 -10.44 5.18
N ASN A 11 4.83 -11.47 4.45
CA ASN A 11 5.49 -11.94 3.23
C ASN A 11 4.96 -11.20 2.00
N ALA A 12 5.47 -10.00 1.76
CA ALA A 12 5.36 -9.20 0.54
C ALA A 12 6.03 -7.85 0.82
N ASP A 13 6.13 -7.01 -0.22
CA ASP A 13 6.65 -5.66 -0.10
C ASP A 13 5.55 -4.62 -0.28
N CYS A 14 5.60 -3.57 0.53
CA CYS A 14 4.92 -2.32 0.29
C CYS A 14 5.61 -1.20 1.06
N CYS A 15 6.01 -0.14 0.36
CA CYS A 15 6.51 1.07 0.99
C CYS A 15 6.04 2.32 0.27
N LYS A 16 5.99 3.41 1.00
CA LYS A 16 5.62 4.73 0.49
C LYS A 16 6.79 5.68 0.65
N ILE A 17 7.00 6.53 -0.35
CA ILE A 17 7.95 7.64 -0.32
C ILE A 17 7.18 8.94 -0.38
N ASP A 18 7.31 9.76 0.66
CA ASP A 18 6.87 11.16 0.67
C ASP A 18 8.05 12.05 0.29
N LEU A 19 7.90 12.81 -0.81
CA LEU A 19 8.89 13.79 -1.24
C LEU A 19 8.60 15.16 -0.64
N HIS A 20 9.67 15.93 -0.36
CA HIS A 20 9.54 17.29 0.16
C HIS A 20 8.71 18.22 -0.75
N SER A 21 8.72 17.98 -2.06
CA SER A 21 7.94 18.71 -3.06
C SER A 21 6.45 18.32 -3.10
N GLY A 22 6.00 17.47 -2.16
CA GLY A 22 4.61 17.10 -1.99
C GLY A 22 4.24 15.79 -2.67
N GLN A 23 4.98 15.31 -3.67
CA GLN A 23 4.63 14.07 -4.35
C GLN A 23 4.70 12.87 -3.41
N LYS A 24 3.76 11.93 -3.60
CA LYS A 24 3.74 10.63 -2.94
C LYS A 24 3.91 9.52 -3.96
N LEU A 25 4.85 8.62 -3.69
CA LEU A 25 5.08 7.44 -4.49
C LEU A 25 4.75 6.20 -3.66
N LEU A 26 4.07 5.24 -4.26
CA LEU A 26 3.83 3.92 -3.68
C LEU A 26 4.63 2.87 -4.44
N PHE A 27 5.38 2.05 -3.72
CA PHE A 27 6.11 0.90 -4.26
C PHE A 27 5.43 -0.37 -3.78
N ASP A 28 4.95 -1.15 -4.74
CA ASP A 28 4.14 -2.35 -4.57
C ASP A 28 2.87 -2.15 -3.73
N PHE A 29 1.95 -3.09 -3.85
CA PHE A 29 0.72 -3.10 -3.07
C PHE A 29 0.21 -4.53 -2.91
N ALA A 30 0.31 -5.04 -1.68
CA ALA A 30 -0.08 -6.41 -1.33
C ALA A 30 -0.97 -6.40 -0.08
N HIS A 31 -2.23 -6.03 -0.27
CA HIS A 31 -3.23 -6.07 0.81
C HIS A 31 -3.76 -7.49 1.01
N TYR A 32 -3.79 -7.94 2.26
CA TYR A 32 -4.40 -9.20 2.66
C TYR A 32 -5.69 -8.89 3.44
N THR A 33 -6.84 -9.37 2.98
CA THR A 33 -8.13 -9.11 3.65
C THR A 33 -8.18 -9.66 5.08
N VAL A 34 -7.40 -10.70 5.39
CA VAL A 34 -7.27 -11.23 6.75
C VAL A 34 -6.56 -10.25 7.71
N ALA A 35 -5.79 -9.28 7.18
CA ALA A 35 -5.17 -8.23 7.97
C ALA A 35 -6.15 -7.10 8.35
N GLU A 36 -7.42 -7.16 7.92
CA GLU A 36 -8.49 -6.28 8.40
C GLU A 36 -9.02 -6.73 9.78
N ASP A 37 -8.62 -7.91 10.26
CA ASP A 37 -8.89 -8.37 11.63
C ASP A 37 -7.81 -7.85 12.58
N ASP A 38 -8.21 -7.13 13.63
CA ASP A 38 -7.32 -6.58 14.66
C ASP A 38 -6.45 -7.63 15.39
N ASN A 39 -6.77 -8.92 15.27
CA ASN A 39 -5.96 -10.01 15.83
C ASN A 39 -4.83 -10.47 14.90
N ASP A 40 -4.84 -10.07 13.62
CA ASP A 40 -3.70 -10.31 12.73
C ASP A 40 -2.56 -9.35 13.09
N LYS A 41 -1.32 -9.81 12.93
CA LYS A 41 -0.13 -9.00 13.26
C LYS A 41 0.26 -8.04 12.14
N ARG A 42 -0.27 -8.27 10.93
CA ARG A 42 -0.03 -7.44 9.76
C ARG A 42 -0.91 -6.21 9.84
N VAL A 43 -0.44 -5.12 9.24
CA VAL A 43 -1.24 -3.91 9.12
C VAL A 43 -2.38 -4.10 8.12
N ASP A 44 -3.56 -3.57 8.41
CA ASP A 44 -4.57 -3.27 7.41
C ASP A 44 -4.00 -2.20 6.45
N LEU A 45 -3.36 -2.68 5.39
CA LEU A 45 -2.63 -1.85 4.45
C LEU A 45 -3.57 -0.86 3.74
N ALA A 46 -4.78 -1.31 3.40
CA ALA A 46 -5.75 -0.49 2.68
C ALA A 46 -6.29 0.64 3.56
N ALA A 47 -6.57 0.39 4.84
CA ALA A 47 -6.96 1.44 5.79
C ALA A 47 -5.80 2.42 6.04
N ALA A 48 -4.60 1.92 6.35
CA ALA A 48 -3.43 2.75 6.65
C ALA A 48 -3.04 3.69 5.50
N ILE A 49 -3.15 3.23 4.25
CA ILE A 49 -2.90 4.07 3.08
C ILE A 49 -3.99 5.13 2.90
N ARG A 50 -5.27 4.79 3.11
CA ARG A 50 -6.37 5.75 2.99
C ARG A 50 -6.25 6.86 4.05
N GLU A 51 -6.01 6.49 5.30
CA GLU A 51 -5.81 7.44 6.39
C GLU A 51 -4.64 8.39 6.11
N ASP A 52 -3.53 7.89 5.55
CA ASP A 52 -2.38 8.72 5.18
C ASP A 52 -2.68 9.70 4.04
N LEU A 53 -3.43 9.27 3.03
CA LEU A 53 -3.86 10.13 1.94
C LEU A 53 -4.87 11.19 2.42
N GLU A 54 -5.82 10.81 3.26
CA GLU A 54 -6.81 11.70 3.87
C GLU A 54 -6.16 12.76 4.76
N ALA A 55 -5.13 12.39 5.53
CA ALA A 55 -4.35 13.34 6.34
C ALA A 55 -3.71 14.46 5.50
N ASP A 56 -3.42 14.17 4.22
CA ASP A 56 -2.91 15.14 3.25
C ASP A 56 -3.99 15.69 2.30
N SER A 57 -5.28 15.43 2.57
CA SER A 57 -6.41 15.81 1.71
C SER A 57 -6.27 15.32 0.26
N ARG A 58 -5.78 14.09 0.08
CA ARG A 58 -5.55 13.44 -1.22
C ARG A 58 -6.34 12.14 -1.33
N THR A 59 -6.51 11.68 -2.57
CA THR A 59 -7.16 10.40 -2.88
C THR A 59 -6.31 9.52 -3.80
N ASP A 60 -5.10 9.97 -4.15
CA ASP A 60 -4.23 9.37 -5.16
C ASP A 60 -2.74 9.47 -4.82
N PHE A 61 -1.95 8.68 -5.53
CA PHE A 61 -0.49 8.74 -5.56
C PHE A 61 -0.05 9.26 -6.93
N ASP A 62 1.00 10.07 -6.96
CA ASP A 62 1.58 10.58 -8.21
C ASP A 62 2.16 9.44 -9.06
N VAL A 63 2.75 8.43 -8.40
CA VAL A 63 3.31 7.24 -9.04
C VAL A 63 3.03 6.01 -8.19
N VAL A 64 2.62 4.94 -8.85
CA VAL A 64 2.64 3.58 -8.30
C VAL A 64 3.62 2.75 -9.11
N ALA A 65 4.66 2.23 -8.46
CA ALA A 65 5.68 1.40 -9.07
C ALA A 65 5.49 -0.04 -8.61
N PHE A 66 5.39 -0.97 -9.56
CA PHE A 66 5.35 -2.41 -9.29
C PHE A 66 6.73 -3.01 -9.59
N SER A 67 7.32 -3.69 -8.61
CA SER A 67 8.65 -4.29 -8.74
C SER A 67 8.66 -5.44 -9.76
N HIS A 68 7.59 -6.23 -9.77
CA HIS A 68 7.35 -7.31 -10.71
C HIS A 68 5.86 -7.63 -10.82
N ALA A 69 5.47 -8.28 -11.91
CA ALA A 69 4.15 -8.87 -12.04
C ALA A 69 4.20 -10.28 -11.43
N ASP A 70 3.76 -10.42 -10.19
CA ASP A 70 3.61 -11.73 -9.57
C ASP A 70 2.27 -12.35 -9.99
N ASP A 71 2.27 -13.63 -10.41
CA ASP A 71 1.05 -14.38 -10.70
C ASP A 71 0.24 -14.70 -9.42
N GLY A 72 0.85 -14.50 -8.24
CA GLY A 72 0.25 -14.69 -6.92
C GLY A 72 -0.53 -13.49 -6.37
N ALA A 73 -0.40 -12.29 -6.94
CA ALA A 73 -1.27 -11.17 -6.57
C ALA A 73 -2.73 -11.56 -6.85
N PRO A 74 -3.72 -11.23 -5.98
CA PRO A 74 -5.10 -11.60 -6.19
C PRO A 74 -5.62 -10.87 -7.43
N ARG A 75 -5.42 -11.47 -8.61
CA ARG A 75 -6.17 -11.13 -9.80
C ARG A 75 -7.62 -11.28 -9.38
N ARG A 76 -8.42 -10.22 -9.47
CA ARG A 76 -9.88 -10.35 -9.50
C ARG A 76 -10.17 -11.45 -10.52
N ARG A 77 -10.45 -12.66 -10.06
CA ARG A 77 -10.99 -13.71 -10.90
C ARG A 77 -12.30 -13.11 -11.40
N ARG A 78 -12.32 -12.63 -12.64
CA ARG A 78 -13.58 -12.39 -13.32
C ARG A 78 -14.29 -13.73 -13.26
N ALA A 79 -15.40 -13.78 -12.55
CA ALA A 79 -16.33 -14.88 -12.65
C ALA A 79 -16.66 -15.03 -14.13
N ALA A 80 -16.25 -16.15 -14.70
CA ALA A 80 -16.75 -16.63 -15.98
C ALA A 80 -18.10 -17.30 -15.73
#